data_AF-A0A1Z5JM11-F1
#
_entry.id   AF-A0A1Z5JM11-F1
#
_cell.length_a   1.000
_cell.length_b   1.000
_cell.length_c   1.000
_cell.angle_alpha   90.00
_cell.angle_beta   90.00
_cell.angle_gamma   90.00
#
_symmetry.space_group_name_H-M   'P 1'
#
loop_
_entity.id
_entity.type
_entity.pdbx_description
1 polymer ?
#
loop_
_entity_poly.entity_id
_entity_poly.type
_entity_poly.pdbx_seq_one_letter_code
_entity_poly.pdbx_strand_id
1 'polypeptide(L)'
;MTNENNVCPQLLADAANELERFRIHHNRPDSAAPIPPACRRFIRSLPGNQCCMDCGRNHPEWASVTFGALVCLQCSGRHRSYGVGTSIVRSIGMDAWTHAQILSLLEGGNAQLEGFFDRHHLGRSSPNASIRYRTKAGKFYATHLEHHVQAVVKAGTYRGREASRNLQRPALTTSQASLPKDQPMSAPAITPIAVK
;
A
#
# COMPACT_ATOMS: atom_id res chain seq x y z
N MET A 1 -13.87 11.55 -5.18
CA MET A 1 -12.67 11.05 -5.87
C MET A 1 -11.52 11.99 -5.53
N THR A 2 -10.77 11.72 -4.46
CA THR A 2 -9.60 12.56 -4.10
C THR A 2 -8.41 12.10 -4.92
N ASN A 3 -7.94 12.97 -5.80
CA ASN A 3 -6.83 12.75 -6.71
C ASN A 3 -5.55 12.42 -5.90
N GLU A 4 -4.94 11.26 -6.13
CA GLU A 4 -3.68 10.85 -5.48
C GLU A 4 -2.52 11.81 -5.80
N ASN A 5 -2.71 12.69 -6.80
CA ASN A 5 -1.73 13.61 -7.37
C ASN A 5 -1.52 14.93 -6.60
N ASN A 6 -2.13 15.12 -5.42
CA ASN A 6 -2.05 16.40 -4.70
C ASN A 6 -1.12 16.38 -3.47
N VAL A 7 -0.12 15.51 -3.45
CA VAL A 7 0.95 15.61 -2.45
C VAL A 7 2.02 16.56 -2.97
N CYS A 8 2.35 17.59 -2.17
CA CYS A 8 3.32 18.61 -2.54
C CYS A 8 4.65 17.96 -3.00
N PRO A 9 5.12 18.23 -4.24
CA PRO A 9 6.36 17.65 -4.76
C PRO A 9 7.57 17.93 -3.86
N GLN A 10 7.59 19.10 -3.21
CA GLN A 10 8.63 19.46 -2.25
C GLN A 10 8.62 18.53 -1.03
N LEU A 11 7.44 18.18 -0.50
CA LEU A 11 7.34 17.30 0.66
C LEU A 11 7.84 15.87 0.33
N LEU A 12 7.60 15.40 -0.90
CA LEU A 12 8.16 14.14 -1.38
C LEU A 12 9.70 14.22 -1.44
N ALA A 13 10.24 15.28 -2.02
CA ALA A 13 11.69 15.48 -2.14
C ALA A 13 12.35 15.53 -0.75
N ASP A 14 11.77 16.27 0.19
CA ASP A 14 12.27 16.38 1.56
C ASP A 14 12.24 15.02 2.27
N ALA A 15 11.13 14.27 2.14
CA ALA A 15 11.01 12.94 2.72
C ALA A 15 12.01 11.95 2.11
N ALA A 16 12.21 11.97 0.79
CA ALA A 16 13.19 11.13 0.10
C ALA A 16 14.62 11.43 0.58
N ASN A 17 14.99 12.71 0.69
CA ASN A 17 16.31 13.13 1.17
C ASN A 17 16.56 12.73 2.62
N GLU A 18 15.59 12.93 3.50
CA GLU A 18 15.71 12.52 4.90
C GLU A 18 15.76 10.99 5.04
N LEU A 19 14.98 10.26 4.25
CA LEU A 19 15.00 8.80 4.27
C LEU A 19 16.33 8.23 3.77
N GLU A 20 16.94 8.85 2.76
CA GLU A 20 18.25 8.45 2.26
C GLU A 20 19.34 8.68 3.32
N ARG A 21 19.31 9.83 4.01
CA ARG A 21 20.21 10.08 5.15
C ARG A 21 20.01 9.05 6.25
N PHE A 22 18.75 8.75 6.58
CA PHE A 22 18.41 7.72 7.56
C PHE A 22 18.99 6.36 7.16
N ARG A 23 18.82 5.95 5.90
CA ARG A 23 19.34 4.69 5.35
C ARG A 23 20.87 4.57 5.46
N ILE A 24 21.59 5.66 5.18
CA ILE A 24 23.06 5.68 5.24
C ILE A 24 23.56 5.52 6.68
N HIS A 25 22.95 6.20 7.65
CA HIS A 25 23.38 6.15 9.06
C HIS A 25 22.88 4.90 9.81
N HIS A 26 21.75 4.33 9.37
CA HIS A 26 21.09 3.17 9.96
C HIS A 26 21.10 1.97 9.00
N ASN A 27 22.27 1.65 8.45
CA ASN A 27 22.42 0.62 7.41
C ASN A 27 22.42 -0.83 7.92
N ARG A 28 22.44 -1.04 9.24
CA ARG A 28 22.33 -2.37 9.84
C ARG A 28 20.85 -2.79 9.96
N PRO A 29 20.51 -4.07 9.79
CA PRO A 29 19.12 -4.55 9.84
C PRO A 29 18.38 -4.16 11.13
N ASP A 30 19.09 -4.18 12.26
CA ASP A 30 18.54 -3.88 13.58
C ASP A 30 18.65 -2.40 13.96
N SER A 31 19.19 -1.56 13.07
CA SER A 31 19.34 -0.13 13.33
C SER A 31 17.99 0.57 13.18
N ALA A 32 17.40 0.88 14.33
CA ALA A 32 16.15 1.61 14.43
C ALA A 32 16.38 2.99 15.06
N ALA A 33 15.68 3.99 14.56
CA ALA A 33 15.69 5.35 15.08
C ALA A 33 14.33 6.04 14.83
N PRO A 34 14.04 7.19 15.46
CA PRO A 34 12.78 7.89 15.24
C PRO A 34 12.54 8.22 13.76
N ILE A 35 11.28 8.18 13.32
CA ILE A 35 10.92 8.54 11.93
C ILE A 35 11.37 9.99 11.64
N PRO A 36 12.14 10.23 10.56
CA PRO A 36 12.54 11.57 10.16
C PRO A 36 11.34 12.54 9.99
N PRO A 37 11.47 13.83 10.35
CA PRO A 37 10.34 14.77 10.33
C PRO A 37 9.62 14.92 8.98
N ALA A 38 10.33 14.99 7.86
CA ALA A 38 9.74 15.05 6.52
C ALA A 38 9.04 13.74 6.17
N CYS A 39 9.64 12.57 6.46
CA CYS A 39 8.99 11.27 6.28
C CYS A 39 7.68 11.19 7.08
N ARG A 40 7.68 11.63 8.34
CA ARG A 40 6.49 11.64 9.20
C ARG A 40 5.38 12.53 8.65
N ARG A 41 5.73 13.73 8.19
CA ARG A 41 4.80 14.67 7.53
C ARG A 41 4.23 14.07 6.25
N PHE A 42 5.07 13.46 5.43
CA PHE A 42 4.66 12.81 4.18
C PHE A 42 3.74 11.62 4.43
N ILE A 43 4.07 10.73 5.38
CA ILE A 43 3.19 9.61 5.80
C ILE A 43 1.81 10.14 6.20
N ARG A 44 1.74 11.20 7.01
CA ARG A 44 0.44 11.79 7.39
C ARG A 44 -0.31 12.40 6.21
N SER A 45 0.40 12.94 5.23
CA SER A 45 -0.20 13.53 4.02
C SER A 45 -0.79 12.50 3.05
N LEU A 46 -0.46 11.20 3.19
CA LEU A 46 -0.96 10.19 2.27
C LEU A 46 -2.50 10.08 2.35
N PRO A 47 -3.19 9.79 1.22
CA PRO A 47 -4.63 9.68 1.19
C PRO A 47 -5.18 8.71 2.25
N GLY A 48 -6.18 9.18 3.00
CA GLY A 48 -6.84 8.41 4.08
C GLY A 48 -6.09 8.39 5.42
N ASN A 49 -4.82 8.79 5.49
CA ASN A 49 -4.04 8.71 6.74
C ASN A 49 -4.46 9.74 7.80
N GLN A 50 -5.34 10.67 7.46
CA GLN A 50 -5.96 11.61 8.41
C GLN A 50 -6.94 10.93 9.38
N CYS A 51 -7.45 9.75 9.02
CA CYS A 51 -8.40 8.97 9.81
C CYS A 51 -7.84 7.57 10.06
N CYS A 52 -8.16 7.00 11.22
CA CYS A 52 -7.85 5.62 11.56
C CYS A 52 -8.43 4.67 10.52
N MET A 53 -7.61 3.77 10.00
CA MET A 53 -8.00 2.73 9.03
C MET A 53 -9.22 1.93 9.49
N ASP A 54 -9.24 1.57 10.78
CA ASP A 54 -10.31 0.78 11.36
C ASP A 54 -11.60 1.53 11.66
N CYS A 55 -11.55 2.55 12.52
CA CYS A 55 -12.76 3.17 13.06
C CYS A 55 -13.05 4.57 12.51
N GLY A 56 -12.20 5.09 11.63
CA GLY A 56 -12.37 6.42 11.05
C GLY A 56 -12.03 7.59 11.98
N ARG A 57 -11.66 7.36 13.25
CA ARG A 57 -11.28 8.42 14.19
C ARG A 57 -10.09 9.23 13.66
N ASN A 58 -10.17 10.55 13.75
CA ASN A 58 -9.13 11.46 13.26
C ASN A 58 -7.79 11.29 13.97
N HIS A 59 -6.72 11.71 13.28
CA HIS A 59 -5.36 11.81 13.77
C HIS A 59 -4.83 10.50 14.41
N PRO A 60 -4.79 9.38 13.66
CA PRO A 60 -4.19 8.15 14.15
C PRO A 60 -2.68 8.34 14.40
N GLU A 61 -2.23 8.02 15.62
CA GLU A 61 -0.81 8.13 16.02
C GLU A 61 -0.08 6.79 16.12
N TRP A 62 -0.78 5.70 15.80
CA TRP A 62 -0.23 4.36 15.75
C TRP A 62 -0.30 3.84 14.32
N ALA A 63 0.45 2.79 14.05
CA ALA A 63 0.49 2.16 12.75
C ALA A 63 0.57 0.65 12.87
N SER A 64 -0.05 -0.03 11.90
CA SER A 64 0.29 -1.39 11.57
C SER A 64 1.32 -1.36 10.45
N VAL A 65 2.55 -1.74 10.77
CA VAL A 65 3.66 -1.85 9.80
C VAL A 65 3.30 -2.86 8.72
N THR A 66 2.74 -4.01 9.13
CA THR A 66 2.36 -5.13 8.26
C THR A 66 1.42 -4.72 7.13
N PHE A 67 0.53 -3.76 7.38
CA PHE A 67 -0.44 -3.27 6.40
C PHE A 67 -0.13 -1.87 5.87
N GLY A 68 0.99 -1.27 6.31
CA GLY A 68 1.36 0.09 5.90
C GLY A 68 0.31 1.14 6.26
N ALA A 69 -0.41 0.98 7.37
CA ALA A 69 -1.63 1.73 7.66
C ALA A 69 -1.61 2.38 9.05
N LEU A 70 -2.20 3.58 9.16
CA LEU A 70 -2.35 4.30 10.43
C LEU A 70 -3.65 3.91 11.15
N VAL A 71 -3.54 3.66 12.44
CA VAL A 71 -4.63 3.27 13.35
C VAL A 71 -4.61 4.15 14.61
N CYS A 72 -5.76 4.33 15.26
CA CYS A 72 -5.80 5.03 16.55
C CYS A 72 -5.32 4.13 17.68
N LEU A 73 -5.10 4.72 18.86
CA LEU A 73 -4.64 3.98 20.07
C LEU A 73 -5.53 2.77 20.40
N GLN A 74 -6.84 2.90 20.33
CA GLN A 74 -7.77 1.80 20.65
C GLN A 74 -7.67 0.67 19.63
N CYS A 75 -7.58 1.01 18.34
CA CYS A 75 -7.46 0.02 17.28
C CYS A 75 -6.08 -0.64 17.28
N SER A 76 -5.03 0.09 17.66
CA SER A 76 -3.69 -0.48 17.85
C SER A 76 -3.70 -1.56 18.94
N GLY A 77 -4.46 -1.39 20.01
CA GLY A 77 -4.71 -2.42 21.03
C GLY A 77 -5.34 -3.69 20.45
N ARG A 78 -6.34 -3.56 19.57
CA ARG A 78 -6.94 -4.72 18.87
C ARG A 78 -5.96 -5.40 17.92
N HIS A 79 -5.16 -4.62 17.19
CA HIS A 79 -4.13 -5.18 16.33
C HIS A 79 -3.08 -6.00 17.11
N ARG A 80 -2.75 -5.59 18.34
CA ARG A 80 -1.85 -6.35 19.22
C ARG A 80 -2.43 -7.71 19.61
N SER A 81 -3.75 -7.83 19.82
CA SER A 81 -4.37 -9.12 20.14
C SER A 81 -4.38 -10.11 18.97
N TYR A 82 -4.06 -9.66 17.74
CA TYR A 82 -3.88 -10.55 16.60
C TYR A 82 -2.52 -11.27 16.59
N GLY A 83 -1.55 -10.80 17.40
CA GLY A 83 -0.19 -11.30 17.43
C GLY A 83 0.69 -10.74 16.31
N VAL A 84 2.00 -10.74 16.54
CA VAL A 84 3.01 -10.13 15.64
C VAL A 84 3.04 -10.73 14.24
N GLY A 85 2.67 -12.01 14.08
CA GLY A 85 2.58 -12.66 12.77
C GLY A 85 1.38 -12.20 11.92
N THR A 86 0.41 -11.52 12.53
CA THR A 86 -0.74 -10.92 11.81
C THR A 86 -0.58 -9.43 11.65
N SER A 87 -0.14 -8.72 12.70
CA SER A 87 0.03 -7.27 12.67
C SER A 87 1.13 -6.81 13.62
N ILE A 88 2.18 -6.22 13.05
CA ILE A 88 3.23 -5.53 13.80
C ILE A 88 2.77 -4.10 14.06
N VAL A 89 2.64 -3.72 15.34
CA VAL A 89 2.12 -2.41 15.76
C VAL A 89 3.23 -1.53 16.31
N ARG A 90 3.29 -0.28 15.85
CA ARG A 90 4.26 0.74 16.28
C ARG A 90 3.59 2.11 16.46
N SER A 91 4.08 2.91 17.40
CA SER A 91 3.75 4.32 17.58
C SER A 91 4.56 5.17 16.58
N ILE A 92 3.89 6.11 15.92
CA ILE A 92 4.53 7.04 14.98
C ILE A 92 5.48 8.00 15.71
N GLY A 93 5.16 8.37 16.97
CA GLY A 93 5.89 9.37 17.72
C GLY A 93 6.90 8.79 18.72
N MET A 94 6.65 7.59 19.26
CA MET A 94 7.37 7.07 20.43
C MET A 94 8.30 5.90 20.13
N ASP A 95 8.05 5.14 19.07
CA ASP A 95 8.86 3.97 18.75
C ASP A 95 10.05 4.34 17.84
N ALA A 96 11.09 3.51 17.89
CA ALA A 96 12.14 3.48 16.89
C ALA A 96 11.69 2.65 15.68
N TRP A 97 12.08 3.09 14.49
CA TRP A 97 11.68 2.53 13.20
C TRP A 97 12.89 2.14 12.38
N THR A 98 12.82 1.04 11.64
CA THR A 98 13.84 0.71 10.64
C THR A 98 13.50 1.34 9.29
N HIS A 99 14.48 1.43 8.39
CA HIS A 99 14.28 1.96 7.03
C HIS A 99 13.14 1.24 6.28
N ALA A 100 13.12 -0.09 6.34
CA ALA A 100 12.07 -0.90 5.72
C ALA A 100 10.67 -0.63 6.31
N GLN A 101 10.58 -0.44 7.63
CA GLN A 101 9.30 -0.16 8.30
C GLN A 101 8.76 1.22 7.90
N ILE A 102 9.62 2.22 7.74
CA ILE A 102 9.23 3.54 7.23
C ILE A 102 8.72 3.41 5.80
N LEU A 103 9.41 2.65 4.95
CA LEU A 103 8.97 2.35 3.59
C LEU A 103 7.61 1.64 3.54
N SER A 104 7.31 0.74 4.48
CA SER A 104 5.98 0.12 4.56
C SER A 104 4.85 1.15 4.71
N LEU A 105 5.07 2.23 5.46
CA LEU A 105 4.08 3.31 5.58
C LEU A 105 4.03 4.21 4.34
N LEU A 106 5.18 4.46 3.71
CA LEU A 106 5.29 5.28 2.51
C LEU A 106 4.67 4.61 1.28
N GLU A 107 4.85 3.29 1.13
CA GLU A 107 4.32 2.46 0.04
C GLU A 107 2.90 1.92 0.32
N GLY A 108 2.47 1.94 1.58
CA GLY A 108 1.12 1.61 2.02
C GLY A 108 0.14 2.78 1.89
N GLY A 109 -0.61 3.03 2.96
CA GLY A 109 -1.59 4.11 3.09
C GLY A 109 -3.01 3.60 3.29
N ASN A 110 -3.78 4.32 4.12
CA ASN A 110 -5.12 3.91 4.53
C ASN A 110 -6.12 3.87 3.38
N ALA A 111 -6.09 4.84 2.45
CA ALA A 111 -7.00 4.80 1.30
C ALA A 111 -6.72 3.60 0.37
N GLN A 112 -5.45 3.24 0.19
CA GLN A 112 -5.05 2.08 -0.62
C GLN A 112 -5.54 0.78 0.02
N LEU A 113 -5.34 0.63 1.33
CA LEU A 113 -5.76 -0.54 2.08
C LEU A 113 -7.29 -0.66 2.17
N GLU A 114 -8.00 0.44 2.42
CA GLU A 114 -9.47 0.46 2.45
C GLU A 114 -10.02 0.08 1.08
N GLY A 115 -9.50 0.67 -0.01
CA GLY A 115 -9.90 0.30 -1.36
C GLY A 115 -9.63 -1.16 -1.70
N PHE A 116 -8.53 -1.74 -1.20
CA PHE A 116 -8.29 -3.18 -1.32
C PHE A 116 -9.36 -3.99 -0.58
N PHE A 117 -9.61 -3.67 0.69
CA PHE A 117 -10.60 -4.40 1.48
C PHE A 117 -12.03 -4.22 0.95
N ASP A 118 -12.41 -3.05 0.46
CA ASP A 118 -13.71 -2.79 -0.16
C ASP A 118 -13.95 -3.72 -1.34
N ARG A 119 -12.97 -3.87 -2.24
CA ARG A 119 -13.04 -4.80 -3.39
C ARG A 119 -13.18 -6.27 -2.98
N HIS A 120 -12.81 -6.61 -1.75
CA HIS A 120 -12.94 -7.95 -1.18
C HIS A 120 -14.12 -8.08 -0.20
N HIS A 121 -15.01 -7.09 -0.12
CA HIS A 121 -16.13 -7.04 0.84
C HIS A 121 -15.69 -7.13 2.31
N LEU A 122 -14.54 -6.51 2.62
CA LEU A 122 -13.88 -6.46 3.94
C LEU A 122 -13.65 -5.02 4.44
N GLY A 123 -14.19 -4.02 3.74
CA GLY A 123 -14.12 -2.61 4.10
C GLY A 123 -14.73 -2.32 5.46
N ARG A 124 -14.56 -1.09 5.96
CA ARG A 124 -15.01 -0.67 7.30
C ARG A 124 -16.50 -0.93 7.54
N SER A 125 -17.33 -0.71 6.53
CA SER A 125 -18.78 -0.91 6.62
C SER A 125 -19.22 -2.37 6.46
N SER A 126 -18.29 -3.28 6.15
CA SER A 126 -18.61 -4.69 5.95
C SER A 126 -18.91 -5.41 7.28
N PRO A 127 -19.87 -6.35 7.32
CA PRO A 127 -20.04 -7.23 8.48
C PRO A 127 -18.79 -8.05 8.80
N ASN A 128 -17.89 -8.23 7.83
CA ASN A 128 -16.65 -9.00 7.97
C ASN A 128 -15.43 -8.15 8.33
N ALA A 129 -15.60 -6.86 8.66
CA ALA A 129 -14.50 -5.96 8.99
C ALA A 129 -13.66 -6.45 10.18
N SER A 130 -14.28 -7.14 11.14
CA SER A 130 -13.61 -7.64 12.35
C SER A 130 -12.59 -8.74 12.09
N ILE A 131 -12.75 -9.52 11.01
CA ILE A 131 -11.88 -10.65 10.67
C ILE A 131 -10.89 -10.35 9.55
N ARG A 132 -11.02 -9.19 8.88
CA ARG A 132 -10.34 -8.85 7.60
C ARG A 132 -8.84 -9.15 7.59
N TYR A 133 -8.15 -8.86 8.68
CA TYR A 133 -6.70 -9.04 8.80
C TYR A 133 -6.24 -10.50 8.86
N ARG A 134 -7.12 -11.44 9.22
CA ARG A 134 -6.81 -12.88 9.29
C ARG A 134 -7.29 -13.66 8.06
N THR A 135 -8.06 -13.03 7.18
CA THR A 135 -8.54 -13.64 5.94
C THR A 135 -7.40 -13.91 4.95
N LYS A 136 -7.67 -14.72 3.92
CA LYS A 136 -6.73 -14.93 2.81
C LYS A 136 -6.37 -13.60 2.11
N ALA A 137 -7.35 -12.71 1.93
CA ALA A 137 -7.12 -11.40 1.34
C ALA A 137 -6.21 -10.51 2.20
N GLY A 138 -6.43 -10.49 3.53
CA GLY A 138 -5.56 -9.77 4.47
C GLY A 138 -4.11 -10.27 4.40
N LYS A 139 -3.92 -11.60 4.47
CA LYS A 139 -2.58 -12.20 4.34
C LYS A 139 -1.93 -11.88 2.99
N PHE A 140 -2.71 -11.97 1.91
CA PHE A 140 -2.24 -11.61 0.57
C PHE A 140 -1.70 -10.19 0.51
N TYR A 141 -2.45 -9.20 1.02
CA TYR A 141 -2.01 -7.81 1.05
C TYR A 141 -0.73 -7.64 1.86
N ALA A 142 -0.68 -8.22 3.07
CA ALA A 142 0.48 -8.12 3.96
C ALA A 142 1.76 -8.65 3.29
N THR A 143 1.71 -9.86 2.73
CA THR A 143 2.85 -10.46 2.03
C THR A 143 3.24 -9.68 0.76
N HIS A 144 2.25 -9.19 0.00
CA HIS A 144 2.54 -8.38 -1.19
C HIS A 144 3.23 -7.06 -0.83
N LEU A 145 2.76 -6.37 0.21
CA LEU A 145 3.37 -5.12 0.67
C LEU A 145 4.80 -5.37 1.17
N GLU A 146 5.01 -6.44 1.94
CA GLU A 146 6.35 -6.82 2.40
C GLU A 146 7.31 -7.05 1.23
N HIS A 147 6.92 -7.88 0.26
CA HIS A 147 7.74 -8.17 -0.92
C HIS A 147 8.00 -6.90 -1.75
N HIS A 148 6.99 -6.04 -1.89
CA HIS A 148 7.13 -4.76 -2.58
C HIS A 148 8.15 -3.86 -1.88
N VAL A 149 8.04 -3.72 -0.55
CA VAL A 149 8.99 -2.93 0.24
C VAL A 149 10.41 -3.48 0.11
N GLN A 150 10.61 -4.80 0.11
CA GLN A 150 11.95 -5.38 -0.12
C GLN A 150 12.50 -5.04 -1.51
N ALA A 151 11.66 -5.02 -2.55
CA ALA A 151 12.07 -4.57 -3.87
C ALA A 151 12.48 -3.09 -3.88
N VAL A 152 11.73 -2.22 -3.17
CA VAL A 152 12.06 -0.79 -3.04
C VAL A 152 13.36 -0.58 -2.26
N VAL A 153 13.57 -1.33 -1.16
CA VAL A 153 14.83 -1.32 -0.42
C VAL A 153 16.00 -1.69 -1.34
N LYS A 154 15.85 -2.73 -2.16
CA LYS A 154 16.88 -3.18 -3.11
C LYS A 154 17.13 -2.15 -4.21
N ALA A 155 16.11 -1.41 -4.64
CA ALA A 155 16.24 -0.34 -5.63
C ALA A 155 17.04 0.87 -5.12
N GLY A 156 17.25 0.98 -3.80
CA GLY A 156 18.09 2.01 -3.19
C GLY A 156 17.30 3.25 -2.80
N THR A 157 17.70 4.40 -3.35
CA THR A 157 17.13 5.70 -2.98
C THR A 157 15.64 5.78 -3.29
N TYR A 158 14.85 6.17 -2.30
CA TYR A 158 13.41 6.35 -2.42
C TYR A 158 13.04 7.50 -3.36
N ARG A 159 12.12 7.27 -4.29
CA ARG A 159 11.66 8.27 -5.28
C ARG A 159 10.15 8.47 -5.30
N GLY A 160 9.43 7.91 -4.33
CA GLY A 160 7.97 7.97 -4.25
C GLY A 160 7.26 6.72 -4.80
N ARG A 161 6.03 6.51 -4.33
CA ARG A 161 5.16 5.36 -4.67
C ARG A 161 5.01 5.11 -6.16
N GLU A 162 4.85 6.16 -6.97
CA GLU A 162 4.67 6.02 -8.41
C GLU A 162 5.90 5.44 -9.10
N ALA A 163 7.09 5.90 -8.69
CA ALA A 163 8.35 5.35 -9.16
C ALA A 163 8.51 3.88 -8.71
N SER A 164 8.19 3.59 -7.45
CA SER A 164 8.21 2.23 -6.88
C SER A 164 7.29 1.26 -7.65
N ARG A 165 6.06 1.68 -8.00
CA ARG A 165 5.10 0.88 -8.78
C ARG A 165 5.60 0.58 -10.20
N ASN A 166 6.29 1.53 -10.82
CA ASN A 166 6.84 1.34 -12.17
C ASN A 166 8.00 0.32 -12.20
N LEU A 167 8.70 0.07 -11.08
CA LEU A 167 9.70 -1.00 -11.00
C LEU A 167 9.11 -2.41 -11.17
N GLN A 168 7.81 -2.58 -10.91
CA GLN A 168 7.12 -3.86 -10.97
C GLN A 168 6.38 -4.10 -12.30
N ARG A 169 6.22 -3.07 -13.14
CA ARG A 169 5.66 -3.28 -14.48
C ARG A 169 6.74 -3.96 -15.31
N PRO A 170 6.53 -5.19 -15.82
CA PRO A 170 7.39 -5.69 -16.88
C PRO A 170 7.39 -4.65 -17.99
N ALA A 171 8.57 -4.34 -18.54
CA ALA A 171 8.68 -3.48 -19.71
C ALA A 171 7.81 -4.09 -20.81
N LEU A 172 6.62 -3.54 -21.01
CA LEU A 172 5.86 -3.75 -22.23
C LEU A 172 6.72 -3.13 -23.32
N THR A 173 7.49 -3.97 -24.00
CA THR A 173 8.25 -3.61 -25.18
C THR A 173 7.28 -2.97 -26.15
N THR A 174 7.48 -1.69 -26.43
CA THR A 174 6.86 -0.99 -27.55
C THR A 174 7.33 -1.68 -28.83
N SER A 175 6.64 -2.72 -29.27
CA SER A 175 6.63 -3.10 -30.67
C SER A 175 5.35 -2.52 -31.26
N GLN A 176 5.52 -1.48 -32.08
CA GLN A 176 4.48 -1.05 -33.00
C GLN A 176 4.16 -2.24 -33.92
N ALA A 177 3.12 -2.99 -33.60
CA ALA A 177 2.44 -3.84 -34.56
C ALA A 177 1.21 -3.08 -35.03
N SER A 178 1.34 -2.47 -36.21
CA SER A 178 0.23 -1.95 -37.00
C SER A 178 -0.83 -3.04 -37.20
N LEU A 179 -2.08 -2.74 -36.84
CA LEU A 179 -3.25 -3.58 -37.13
C LEU A 179 -3.39 -3.79 -38.65
N PRO A 180 -3.53 -5.03 -39.15
CA PRO A 180 -4.02 -5.27 -40.50
C PRO A 180 -5.51 -4.92 -40.58
N LYS A 181 -5.89 -4.16 -41.60
CA LYS A 181 -7.26 -3.84 -41.96
C LYS A 181 -8.03 -5.09 -42.40
N ASP A 182 -9.28 -5.17 -41.93
CA ASP A 182 -10.47 -5.76 -42.55
C ASP A 182 -10.38 -7.14 -43.24
N GLN A 183 -11.06 -8.12 -42.64
CA GLN A 183 -11.78 -9.17 -43.39
C GLN A 183 -13.20 -9.32 -42.81
N PRO A 184 -14.24 -9.36 -43.66
CA PRO A 184 -15.63 -9.51 -43.20
C PRO A 184 -15.90 -10.94 -42.72
N MET A 185 -16.56 -11.07 -41.57
CA MET A 185 -17.02 -12.36 -41.06
C MET A 185 -18.20 -12.89 -41.90
N SER A 186 -18.06 -14.10 -42.44
CA SER A 186 -19.20 -14.85 -42.98
C SER A 186 -20.04 -15.43 -41.83
N ALA A 187 -21.36 -15.27 -41.92
CA ALA A 187 -22.31 -15.81 -40.96
C ALA A 187 -22.52 -17.32 -41.19
N PRO A 188 -22.67 -18.15 -40.13
CA PRO A 188 -23.03 -19.55 -40.28
C PRO A 188 -24.54 -19.72 -40.53
N ALA A 189 -24.88 -20.66 -41.41
CA ALA A 189 -26.24 -21.02 -41.77
C ALA A 189 -26.96 -21.76 -40.62
N ILE A 190 -28.19 -21.34 -40.32
CA ILE A 190 -29.09 -22.02 -39.37
C ILE A 190 -29.95 -23.00 -40.16
N THR A 191 -29.87 -24.29 -39.86
CA THR A 191 -30.82 -25.31 -40.34
C THR A 191 -31.99 -25.44 -39.36
N PRO A 192 -33.25 -25.52 -39.83
CA PRO A 192 -34.39 -25.69 -38.95
C PRO A 192 -34.55 -27.15 -38.49
N ILE A 193 -34.85 -27.33 -37.21
CA ILE A 193 -35.27 -28.61 -36.63
C ILE A 193 -36.77 -28.81 -36.89
N ALA A 194 -37.11 -29.90 -37.57
CA ALA A 194 -38.49 -30.33 -37.77
C ALA A 194 -39.06 -30.92 -36.47
N VAL A 195 -40.18 -30.38 -36.00
CA VAL A 195 -40.97 -30.92 -34.90
C VAL A 195 -41.94 -31.95 -35.48
N LYS A 196 -41.97 -33.15 -34.90
CA LYS A 196 -42.95 -34.20 -35.17
C LYS A 196 -43.97 -34.23 -34.04
#